data_AF-A0A1L7CV14-F1
#
_entry.id   AF-A0A1L7CV14-F1
#
_cell.length_a   1.000
_cell.length_b   1.000
_cell.length_c   1.000
_cell.angle_alpha   90.00
_cell.angle_beta   90.00
_cell.angle_gamma   90.00
#
_symmetry.space_group_name_H-M   'P 1'
#
loop_
_entity.id
_entity.type
_entity.pdbx_description
1 polymer ?
#
loop_
_entity_poly.entity_id
_entity_poly.type
_entity_poly.pdbx_seq_one_letter_code
_entity_poly.pdbx_strand_id
1 'polypeptide(L)'
;MVADADRYNKPRPEPHSFDELADEPDPYLQAQANRRSTRQAWLWFAGTVVLSFLVSFLLALASRLSGGENCAAGLNTWLCSRRWELVWSLGSCVVPIGGMVGCGIIMVRKLQRYIRWGSWMGAFWFLVPHAMLWMTTVGQVAILGTHAP
;
A
#
# COMPACT_ATOMS: atom_id res chain seq x y z
N MET A 1 21.08 24.26 17.84
CA MET A 1 20.21 23.07 17.66
C MET A 1 20.24 22.67 16.20
N VAL A 2 21.11 21.71 15.83
CA VAL A 2 21.21 21.18 14.46
C VAL A 2 20.15 20.06 14.31
N ALA A 3 18.87 20.43 14.36
CA ALA A 3 17.80 19.47 14.70
C ALA A 3 17.18 18.71 13.51
N ASP A 4 17.58 18.96 12.26
CA ASP A 4 16.98 18.26 11.12
C ASP A 4 17.90 18.30 9.88
N ALA A 5 19.21 18.10 10.05
CA ALA A 5 20.06 17.80 8.90
C ALA A 5 19.63 16.42 8.39
N ASP A 6 18.81 16.40 7.33
CA ASP A 6 18.20 15.22 6.70
C ASP A 6 19.28 14.40 5.98
N ARG A 7 20.22 13.84 6.75
CA ARG A 7 21.47 13.19 6.31
C ARG A 7 21.23 11.97 5.41
N TYR A 8 20.01 11.43 5.45
CA TYR A 8 19.57 10.26 4.66
C TYR A 8 18.79 10.65 3.42
N ASN A 9 18.54 11.94 3.19
CA ASN A 9 17.84 12.39 1.99
C ASN A 9 18.80 12.51 0.81
N LYS A 10 18.24 12.42 -0.40
CA LYS A 10 19.01 12.62 -1.62
C LYS A 10 19.50 14.08 -1.63
N PRO A 11 20.83 14.33 -1.73
CA PRO A 11 21.34 15.69 -1.83
C PRO A 11 20.88 16.34 -3.14
N ARG A 12 20.63 17.65 -3.09
CA ARG A 12 20.45 18.46 -4.30
C ARG A 12 21.81 18.64 -4.99
N PRO A 13 21.84 18.91 -6.30
CA PRO A 13 23.05 19.38 -6.97
C PRO A 13 23.60 20.62 -6.26
N GLU A 14 24.93 20.73 -6.17
CA GLU A 14 25.57 21.92 -5.62
C GLU A 14 25.40 23.10 -6.59
N PRO A 15 25.02 24.30 -6.11
CA PRO A 15 24.85 25.46 -6.97
C PRO A 15 26.21 25.90 -7.53
N HIS A 16 26.27 26.18 -8.83
CA HIS A 16 27.49 26.60 -9.52
C HIS A 16 27.57 28.12 -9.75
N SER A 17 26.51 28.86 -9.39
CA SER A 17 26.42 30.32 -9.54
C SER A 17 25.68 30.98 -8.37
N PHE A 18 25.87 32.29 -8.18
CA PHE A 18 25.16 33.05 -7.15
C PHE A 18 23.65 33.12 -7.40
N ASP A 19 23.23 33.21 -8.67
CA ASP A 19 21.81 33.21 -9.03
C ASP A 19 21.14 31.87 -8.69
N GLU A 20 21.82 30.75 -8.99
CA GLU A 20 21.33 29.41 -8.64
C GLU A 20 21.25 29.19 -7.12
N LEU A 21 22.16 29.77 -6.35
CA LEU A 21 22.11 29.76 -4.89
C LEU A 21 20.94 30.60 -4.36
N ALA A 22 20.61 31.72 -5.01
CA ALA A 22 19.48 32.56 -4.64
C ALA A 22 18.12 31.90 -4.94
N ASP A 23 18.08 31.03 -5.95
CA ASP A 23 16.90 30.23 -6.32
C ASP A 23 16.70 28.98 -5.44
N GLU A 24 17.55 28.75 -4.43
CA GLU A 24 17.35 27.64 -3.50
C GLU A 24 16.03 27.80 -2.71
N PRO A 25 15.24 26.73 -2.58
CA PRO A 25 14.01 26.81 -1.83
C PRO A 25 14.29 27.01 -0.35
N ASP A 26 13.47 27.86 0.26
CA ASP A 26 13.53 28.17 1.69
C ASP A 26 13.62 26.89 2.55
N PRO A 27 14.67 26.76 3.40
CA PRO A 27 14.86 25.60 4.25
C PRO A 27 13.67 25.32 5.18
N TYR A 28 12.93 26.35 5.60
CA TYR A 28 11.73 26.20 6.42
C TYR A 28 10.60 25.49 5.66
N LEU A 29 10.34 25.90 4.41
CA LEU A 29 9.33 25.27 3.56
C LEU A 29 9.69 23.82 3.25
N GLN A 30 10.98 23.54 3.03
CA GLN A 30 11.47 22.17 2.81
C GLN A 30 11.25 21.28 4.04
N ALA A 31 11.59 21.76 5.24
CA ALA A 31 11.36 21.02 6.48
C ALA A 31 9.87 20.74 6.73
N GLN A 32 8.99 21.70 6.42
CA GLN A 32 7.56 21.52 6.53
C GLN A 32 7.05 20.44 5.53
N ALA A 33 7.54 20.44 4.29
CA ALA A 33 7.22 19.42 3.30
C ALA A 33 7.69 18.03 3.73
N ASN A 34 8.87 17.92 4.34
CA ASN A 34 9.43 16.67 4.87
C ASN A 34 8.55 16.08 5.99
N ARG A 35 8.12 16.89 6.96
CA ARG A 35 7.21 16.45 8.03
C ARG A 35 5.88 15.95 7.48
N ARG A 36 5.31 16.65 6.50
CA ARG A 36 4.08 16.21 5.80
C ARG A 36 4.30 14.90 5.05
N SER A 37 5.45 14.71 4.40
CA SER A 37 5.80 13.47 3.68
C SER A 37 5.83 12.27 4.62
N THR A 38 6.44 12.39 5.80
CA THR A 38 6.47 11.30 6.80
C THR A 38 5.07 10.95 7.29
N ARG A 39 4.22 11.94 7.57
CA ARG A 39 2.82 11.67 7.96
C ARG A 39 2.03 10.99 6.84
N GLN A 40 2.23 11.42 5.59
CA GLN A 40 1.59 10.80 4.42
C GLN A 40 2.01 9.33 4.27
N ALA A 41 3.30 9.00 4.45
CA ALA A 41 3.78 7.62 4.37
C ALA A 41 3.08 6.71 5.40
N TRP A 42 2.96 7.17 6.64
CA TRP A 42 2.26 6.42 7.70
C TRP A 42 0.77 6.24 7.41
N LEU A 43 0.09 7.30 6.98
CA LEU A 43 -1.32 7.22 6.61
C LEU A 43 -1.56 6.30 5.41
N TRP A 44 -0.66 6.31 4.43
CA TRP A 44 -0.73 5.41 3.27
C TRP A 44 -0.55 3.96 3.69
N PHE A 45 0.45 3.67 4.52
CA PHE A 45 0.70 2.33 5.06
C PHE A 45 -0.51 1.82 5.84
N ALA A 46 -0.93 2.54 6.88
CA ALA A 46 -2.05 2.14 7.73
C ALA A 46 -3.35 2.04 6.92
N GLY A 47 -3.60 3.00 6.03
CA GLY A 47 -4.76 3.01 5.15
C GLY A 47 -4.79 1.80 4.22
N THR A 48 -3.66 1.42 3.61
CA THR A 48 -3.57 0.24 2.75
C THR A 48 -3.90 -1.03 3.53
N VAL A 49 -3.28 -1.23 4.71
CA VAL A 49 -3.52 -2.44 5.52
C VAL A 49 -4.98 -2.54 5.94
N VAL A 50 -5.53 -1.47 6.50
CA VAL A 50 -6.94 -1.43 6.95
C VAL A 50 -7.89 -1.66 5.77
N LEU A 51 -7.62 -1.03 4.62
CA LEU A 51 -8.46 -1.16 3.43
C LEU A 51 -8.42 -2.59 2.87
N SER A 52 -7.26 -3.27 2.89
CA SER A 52 -7.16 -4.67 2.44
C SER A 52 -8.09 -5.58 3.25
N PHE A 53 -8.05 -5.47 4.58
CA PHE A 53 -8.93 -6.24 5.45
C PHE A 53 -10.40 -5.86 5.27
N LEU A 54 -10.71 -4.57 5.17
CA LEU A 54 -12.07 -4.08 5.00
C LEU A 54 -12.70 -4.59 3.70
N VAL A 55 -11.99 -4.48 2.57
CA VAL A 55 -12.48 -4.95 1.26
C VAL A 55 -12.69 -6.45 1.27
N SER A 56 -11.72 -7.21 1.80
CA SER A 56 -11.84 -8.67 1.90
C SER A 56 -13.03 -9.09 2.77
N PHE A 57 -13.23 -8.43 3.91
CA PHE A 57 -14.35 -8.69 4.80
C PHE A 57 -15.70 -8.36 4.14
N LEU A 58 -15.81 -7.22 3.46
CA LEU A 58 -17.03 -6.83 2.76
C LEU A 58 -17.40 -7.80 1.63
N LEU A 59 -16.40 -8.30 0.90
CA LEU A 59 -16.62 -9.31 -0.13
C LEU A 59 -17.06 -10.66 0.46
N ALA A 60 -16.46 -11.08 1.58
CA ALA A 60 -16.86 -12.30 2.28
C ALA A 60 -18.28 -12.18 2.85
N LEU A 61 -18.62 -11.01 3.41
CA LEU A 61 -19.97 -10.72 3.91
C LEU A 61 -21.00 -10.72 2.76
N ALA A 62 -20.67 -10.11 1.63
CA ALA A 62 -21.54 -10.12 0.45
C ALA A 62 -21.80 -11.55 -0.05
N SER A 63 -20.76 -12.39 -0.10
CA SER A 63 -20.89 -13.81 -0.41
C SER A 63 -21.83 -14.51 0.57
N ARG A 64 -21.64 -14.31 1.89
CA ARG A 64 -22.49 -14.91 2.93
C ARG A 64 -23.96 -14.52 2.79
N LEU A 65 -24.24 -13.24 2.50
CA LEU A 65 -25.60 -12.73 2.35
C LEU A 65 -26.28 -13.21 1.07
N SER A 66 -25.52 -13.44 0.01
CA SER A 66 -26.07 -13.96 -1.26
C SER A 66 -26.42 -15.44 -1.23
N GLY A 67 -25.80 -16.21 -0.33
CA GLY A 67 -25.93 -17.67 -0.28
C GLY A 67 -25.31 -18.36 -1.51
N GLY A 68 -25.64 -19.64 -1.68
CA GLY A 68 -25.17 -20.45 -2.80
C GLY A 68 -25.06 -21.93 -2.46
N GLU A 69 -24.77 -22.73 -3.48
CA GLU A 69 -24.73 -24.19 -3.41
C GLU A 69 -23.78 -24.71 -2.32
N ASN A 70 -22.61 -24.10 -2.15
CA ASN A 70 -21.60 -24.55 -1.20
C ASN A 70 -22.03 -24.28 0.25
N CYS A 71 -22.76 -23.19 0.48
CA CYS A 71 -23.32 -22.87 1.79
C CYS A 71 -24.56 -23.73 2.11
N ALA A 72 -25.38 -24.05 1.11
CA ALA A 72 -26.54 -24.94 1.27
C ALA A 72 -26.11 -26.40 1.53
N ALA A 73 -25.05 -26.87 0.88
CA ALA A 73 -24.49 -28.20 1.07
C ALA A 73 -23.62 -28.34 2.34
N GLY A 74 -23.44 -27.26 3.12
CA GLY A 74 -22.61 -27.27 4.33
C GLY A 74 -21.10 -27.40 4.07
N LEU A 75 -20.65 -27.24 2.82
CA LEU A 75 -19.24 -27.36 2.41
C LEU A 75 -18.42 -26.12 2.79
N ASN A 76 -19.04 -24.94 2.81
CA ASN A 76 -18.39 -23.71 3.24
C ASN A 76 -19.38 -22.79 3.97
N THR A 77 -18.89 -21.98 4.91
CA THR A 77 -19.71 -21.04 5.68
C THR A 77 -19.68 -19.63 5.11
N TRP A 78 -18.57 -19.16 4.53
CA TRP A 78 -18.43 -17.78 4.07
C TRP A 78 -18.43 -17.63 2.54
N LEU A 79 -17.70 -18.49 1.84
CA LEU A 79 -17.61 -18.46 0.37
C LEU A 79 -18.64 -19.43 -0.22
N CYS A 80 -19.79 -18.90 -0.60
CA CYS A 80 -20.98 -19.72 -0.86
C CYS A 80 -21.12 -20.24 -2.30
N SER A 81 -20.25 -19.83 -3.22
CA SER A 81 -20.22 -20.32 -4.61
C SER A 81 -18.82 -20.18 -5.22
N ARG A 82 -18.53 -20.93 -6.30
CA ARG A 82 -17.27 -20.80 -7.06
C ARG A 82 -17.04 -19.38 -7.59
N ARG A 83 -18.11 -18.69 -8.00
CA ARG A 83 -18.04 -17.29 -8.43
C ARG A 83 -17.56 -16.38 -7.30
N TRP A 84 -18.08 -16.59 -6.09
CA TRP A 84 -17.70 -15.79 -4.92
C TRP A 84 -16.29 -16.07 -4.46
N GLU A 85 -15.79 -17.30 -4.58
CA GLU A 85 -14.37 -17.60 -4.34
C GLU A 85 -13.45 -16.78 -5.25
N LEU A 86 -13.77 -16.69 -6.55
CA LEU A 86 -12.97 -15.93 -7.52
C LEU A 86 -13.02 -14.43 -7.24
N VAL A 87 -14.22 -13.87 -7.04
CA VAL A 87 -14.41 -12.44 -6.77
C VAL A 87 -13.73 -12.06 -5.45
N TRP A 88 -13.88 -12.87 -4.41
CA TRP A 88 -13.26 -12.62 -3.12
C TRP A 88 -11.73 -12.71 -3.20
N SER A 89 -11.20 -13.77 -3.83
CA SER A 89 -9.76 -13.98 -3.95
C SER A 89 -9.08 -12.85 -4.75
N LEU A 90 -9.60 -12.54 -5.95
CA LEU A 90 -9.05 -11.48 -6.79
C LEU A 90 -9.24 -10.11 -6.16
N GLY A 91 -10.45 -9.81 -5.67
CA GLY A 91 -10.76 -8.52 -5.03
C GLY A 91 -9.92 -8.25 -3.79
N SER A 92 -9.67 -9.26 -2.97
CA SER A 92 -8.82 -9.14 -1.77
C SER A 92 -7.35 -8.88 -2.11
N CYS A 93 -6.87 -9.31 -3.29
CA CYS A 93 -5.49 -9.08 -3.72
C CYS A 93 -5.28 -7.71 -4.39
N VAL A 94 -6.32 -7.10 -4.96
CA VAL A 94 -6.20 -5.82 -5.69
C VAL A 94 -5.70 -4.70 -4.78
N VAL A 95 -6.26 -4.57 -3.57
CA VAL A 95 -5.90 -3.50 -2.63
C VAL A 95 -4.45 -3.57 -2.16
N PRO A 96 -3.94 -4.70 -1.63
CA PRO A 96 -2.56 -4.76 -1.15
C PRO A 96 -1.54 -4.59 -2.28
N ILE A 97 -1.79 -5.15 -3.48
CA ILE A 97 -0.94 -4.94 -4.65
C ILE A 97 -0.96 -3.47 -5.08
N GLY A 98 -2.16 -2.88 -5.21
CA GLY A 98 -2.33 -1.48 -5.60
C GLY A 98 -1.70 -0.51 -4.60
N GLY A 99 -1.82 -0.77 -3.30
CA GLY A 99 -1.21 0.02 -2.24
C GLY A 99 0.31 -0.06 -2.24
N MET A 100 0.88 -1.25 -2.49
CA MET A 100 2.33 -1.46 -2.66
C MET A 100 2.86 -0.70 -3.89
N VAL A 101 2.23 -0.88 -5.05
CA VAL A 101 2.62 -0.21 -6.31
C VAL A 101 2.50 1.31 -6.17
N GLY A 102 1.38 1.79 -5.61
CA GLY A 102 1.16 3.21 -5.35
C GLY A 102 2.20 3.80 -4.40
N CYS A 103 2.58 3.06 -3.34
CA CYS A 103 3.66 3.46 -2.44
C CYS A 103 5.00 3.63 -3.19
N GLY A 104 5.34 2.69 -4.07
CA GLY A 104 6.54 2.77 -4.90
C GLY A 104 6.55 3.99 -5.82
N ILE A 105 5.43 4.26 -6.50
CA ILE A 105 5.28 5.44 -7.39
C ILE A 105 5.43 6.74 -6.60
N ILE A 106 4.77 6.86 -5.43
CA ILE A 106 4.85 8.07 -4.61
C ILE A 106 6.27 8.25 -4.07
N MET A 107 6.91 7.17 -3.61
CA MET A 107 8.29 7.19 -3.14
C MET A 107 9.25 7.76 -4.20
N VAL A 108 9.17 7.27 -5.45
CA VAL A 108 10.01 7.77 -6.55
C VAL A 108 9.72 9.25 -6.84
N ARG A 109 8.44 9.67 -6.83
CA ARG A 109 8.07 11.08 -7.00
C ARG A 109 8.64 11.97 -5.88
N LYS A 110 8.68 11.50 -4.63
CA LYS A 110 9.27 12.25 -3.50
C LYS A 110 10.79 12.33 -3.63
N LEU A 111 11.44 11.24 -4.03
CA LEU A 111 12.87 11.18 -4.31
C LEU A 111 13.30 12.17 -5.40
N GLN A 112 12.53 12.26 -6.49
CA GLN A 112 12.78 13.21 -7.58
C GLN A 112 12.56 14.67 -7.17
N ARG A 113 11.74 14.93 -6.14
CA ARG A 113 11.48 16.27 -5.60
C ARG A 113 12.37 16.63 -4.41
N TYR A 114 13.37 15.81 -4.09
CA TYR A 114 14.28 16.02 -2.95
C TYR A 114 13.55 16.14 -1.60
N ILE A 115 12.34 15.57 -1.49
CA ILE A 115 11.55 15.51 -0.26
C ILE A 115 11.88 14.18 0.44
N ARG A 116 11.82 14.17 1.77
CA ARG A 116 12.06 12.99 2.60
C ARG A 116 11.32 11.75 2.09
N TRP A 117 12.08 10.82 1.54
CA TRP A 117 11.62 9.57 0.92
C TRP A 117 11.85 8.33 1.81
N GLY A 118 12.78 8.40 2.78
CA GLY A 118 13.13 7.25 3.62
C GLY A 118 11.95 6.64 4.37
N SER A 119 10.99 7.44 4.84
CA SER A 119 9.76 6.93 5.47
C SER A 119 8.88 6.13 4.49
N TRP A 120 8.88 6.51 3.20
CA TRP A 120 8.16 5.77 2.15
C TRP A 120 8.86 4.46 1.80
N MET A 121 10.20 4.42 1.86
CA MET A 121 10.95 3.18 1.69
C MET A 121 10.63 2.18 2.80
N GLY A 122 10.59 2.64 4.06
CA GLY A 122 10.13 1.81 5.16
C GLY A 122 8.72 1.26 4.96
N ALA A 123 7.76 2.13 4.61
CA ALA A 123 6.39 1.72 4.30
C ALA A 123 6.32 0.69 3.16
N PHE A 124 7.06 0.91 2.07
CA PHE A 124 7.13 0.00 0.92
C PHE A 124 7.62 -1.39 1.35
N TRP A 125 8.70 -1.47 2.13
CA TRP A 125 9.23 -2.74 2.60
C TRP A 125 8.30 -3.52 3.53
N PHE A 126 7.36 -2.86 4.20
CA PHE A 126 6.28 -3.54 4.93
C PHE A 126 5.11 -3.95 4.02
N LEU A 127 4.79 -3.14 3.01
CA LEU A 127 3.70 -3.44 2.07
C LEU A 127 4.02 -4.60 1.13
N VAL A 128 5.30 -4.82 0.79
CA VAL A 128 5.75 -5.97 -0.01
C VAL A 128 5.36 -7.31 0.62
N PRO A 129 5.81 -7.67 1.85
CA PRO A 129 5.42 -8.93 2.48
C PRO A 129 3.93 -8.98 2.78
N HIS A 130 3.28 -7.84 3.06
CA HIS A 130 1.82 -7.80 3.18
C HIS A 130 1.12 -8.24 1.88
N ALA A 131 1.52 -7.69 0.72
CA ALA A 131 0.98 -8.10 -0.57
C ALA A 131 1.31 -9.56 -0.91
N MET A 132 2.52 -10.01 -0.61
CA MET A 132 2.90 -11.42 -0.76
C MET A 132 2.00 -12.34 0.07
N LEU A 133 1.75 -11.99 1.34
CA LEU A 133 0.87 -12.76 2.23
C LEU A 133 -0.52 -12.93 1.63
N TRP A 134 -1.13 -11.85 1.12
CA TRP A 134 -2.44 -11.92 0.47
C TRP A 134 -2.42 -12.80 -0.79
N MET A 135 -1.40 -12.66 -1.64
CA MET A 135 -1.32 -13.47 -2.85
C MET A 135 -1.12 -14.97 -2.56
N THR A 136 -0.29 -15.32 -1.58
CA THR A 136 -0.01 -16.72 -1.26
C THR A 136 -1.14 -17.38 -0.48
N THR A 137 -1.78 -16.65 0.45
CA THR A 137 -2.85 -17.23 1.29
C THR A 137 -4.23 -17.14 0.65
N VAL A 138 -4.56 -16.02 0.03
CA VAL A 138 -5.89 -15.72 -0.53
C VAL A 138 -5.90 -15.90 -2.04
N GLY A 139 -4.85 -15.50 -2.76
CA GLY A 139 -4.76 -15.62 -4.22
C GLY A 139 -4.86 -17.06 -4.72
N GLN A 140 -4.35 -18.03 -3.96
CA GLN A 140 -4.46 -19.47 -4.30
C GLN A 140 -5.92 -19.98 -4.39
N VAL A 141 -6.86 -19.35 -3.69
CA VAL A 141 -8.29 -19.76 -3.71
C VAL A 141 -8.89 -19.59 -5.10
N ALA A 142 -8.45 -18.60 -5.88
CA ALA A 142 -8.87 -18.46 -7.26
C ALA A 142 -8.45 -19.67 -8.12
N ILE A 143 -7.29 -20.27 -7.84
CA ILE A 143 -6.75 -21.40 -8.61
C ILE A 143 -7.34 -22.72 -8.12
N LEU A 144 -7.24 -23.00 -6.83
CA LEU A 144 -7.57 -24.30 -6.24
C LEU A 144 -9.04 -24.44 -5.84
N GLY A 145 -9.73 -23.32 -5.59
CA GLY A 145 -11.01 -23.34 -4.88
C GLY A 145 -10.86 -23.70 -3.40
N THR A 146 -11.95 -23.60 -2.64
CA THR A 146 -11.94 -23.99 -1.23
C THR A 146 -12.49 -25.39 -0.99
N HIS A 147 -12.95 -26.08 -2.04
CA HIS A 147 -13.44 -27.45 -2.02
C HIS A 147 -13.04 -28.13 -3.34
N ALA A 148 -12.67 -29.41 -3.25
CA ALA A 148 -12.44 -30.24 -4.43
C ALA A 148 -13.76 -30.43 -5.22
N PRO A 149 -13.70 -30.57 -6.56
CA PRO A 149 -14.88 -30.78 -7.39
C PRO A 149 -15.61 -32.08 -7.07
#